data_AF-A0A7C1ECR8-F1
#
_entry.id   AF-A0A7C1ECR8-F1
#
_cell.length_a   1.000
_cell.length_b   1.000
_cell.length_c   1.000
_cell.angle_alpha   90.00
_cell.angle_beta   90.00
_cell.angle_gamma   90.00
#
_symmetry.space_group_name_H-M   'P 1'
#
loop_
_entity.id
_entity.type
_entity.pdbx_description
1 polymer ?
#
loop_
_entity_poly.entity_id
_entity_poly.type
_entity_poly.pdbx_seq_one_letter_code
_entity_poly.pdbx_strand_id
1 'polypeptide(L)'
;MSEVRLEIDTQEITVPAGRTILEAARDLGIAIPTLCYHPLVEPFGACRLCSVKITRRGRSKIVTACNYPVEDGLVVETGTPEIIAIRKLLIELLLARCPGVPVLRELAREYKVGTPRFPQGDDTCILCGLCTRVCEERVGVSAINFINRGVNRQIEGPLDDSLEIGLTDVCIGCGACAYVCPTGTIKLDDLYKHIRSTFPYTAVEERVFGRHRADEELLGIYRASYAVRATDEMTVQQAQDGGAVTALLGYALDEGLIDCAAITVADRAWEPSAKVVRSSQELKQGAGTKYTYYPSGIGVVDAAVAGCSRIGFVGTPCQIAGIRRVITADQPYRIDKARINLLVGLFCMETFTQELLAYIQNNVLPVEQVKKLDIKGKEFHVYDRAGILHVVAFDAVEGFANAGCFACPDYTAELADISVGSVGSEPGWSTVLTRTERGEQLLQGARAKGYVDVTEDIKLKEIERLTKIKRRRAEQNRE
;
A
#
# COMPACT_ATOMS: atom_id res chain seq x y z
N MET A 1 14.01 -25.57 -9.82
CA MET A 1 12.67 -25.89 -9.28
C MET A 1 12.07 -26.94 -10.20
N SER A 2 11.43 -27.98 -9.69
CA SER A 2 10.72 -28.95 -10.53
C SER A 2 9.51 -28.28 -11.19
N GLU A 3 9.29 -28.52 -12.47
CA GLU A 3 8.10 -28.06 -13.18
C GLU A 3 7.04 -29.16 -13.19
N VAL A 4 5.77 -28.77 -13.27
CA VAL A 4 4.63 -29.69 -13.39
C VAL A 4 3.79 -29.32 -14.60
N ARG A 5 3.34 -30.33 -15.35
CA ARG A 5 2.45 -30.14 -16.50
C ARG A 5 1.01 -30.44 -16.09
N LEU A 6 0.10 -29.54 -16.42
CA LEU A 6 -1.33 -29.68 -16.17
C LEU A 6 -2.14 -29.16 -17.36
N GLU A 7 -3.42 -29.49 -17.37
CA GLU A 7 -4.41 -29.02 -18.34
C GLU A 7 -5.48 -28.21 -17.62
N ILE A 8 -5.81 -27.01 -18.11
CA ILE A 8 -6.90 -26.17 -17.61
C ILE A 8 -7.79 -25.80 -18.81
N ASP A 9 -9.06 -26.24 -18.78
CA ASP A 9 -10.01 -26.03 -19.88
C ASP A 9 -9.41 -26.36 -21.26
N THR A 10 -8.86 -27.57 -21.39
CA THR A 10 -8.19 -28.11 -22.61
C THR A 10 -6.87 -27.43 -23.01
N GLN A 11 -6.41 -26.44 -22.26
CA GLN A 11 -5.13 -25.77 -22.50
C GLN A 11 -4.05 -26.36 -21.60
N GLU A 12 -2.97 -26.83 -22.21
CA GLU A 12 -1.82 -27.34 -21.48
C GLU A 12 -0.92 -26.18 -21.01
N ILE A 13 -0.45 -26.28 -19.77
CA ILE A 13 0.52 -25.36 -19.21
C ILE A 13 1.55 -26.11 -18.38
N THR A 14 2.78 -25.61 -18.40
CA THR A 14 3.86 -26.03 -17.50
C THR A 14 4.17 -24.88 -16.57
N VAL A 15 4.10 -25.13 -15.26
CA VAL A 15 4.39 -24.11 -14.25
C VAL A 15 5.34 -24.66 -13.18
N PRO A 16 6.06 -23.79 -12.44
CA PRO A 16 6.84 -24.21 -11.29
C PRO A 16 5.98 -24.93 -10.24
N ALA A 17 6.49 -26.03 -9.68
CA ALA A 17 5.84 -26.73 -8.58
C ALA A 17 5.63 -25.79 -7.37
N GLY A 18 4.50 -25.96 -6.67
CA GLY A 18 4.12 -25.13 -5.53
C GLY A 18 3.15 -23.99 -5.87
N ARG A 19 2.94 -23.68 -7.15
CA ARG A 19 1.88 -22.76 -7.57
C ARG A 19 0.49 -23.36 -7.36
N THR A 20 -0.50 -22.48 -7.30
CA THR A 20 -1.91 -22.85 -7.18
C THR A 20 -2.58 -22.94 -8.55
N ILE A 21 -3.72 -23.63 -8.63
CA ILE A 21 -4.53 -23.66 -9.86
C ILE A 21 -4.93 -22.26 -10.30
N LEU A 22 -5.29 -21.37 -9.36
CA LEU A 22 -5.69 -19.99 -9.68
C LEU A 22 -4.56 -19.21 -10.35
N GLU A 23 -3.33 -19.37 -9.87
CA GLU A 23 -2.15 -18.73 -10.47
C GLU A 23 -1.87 -19.28 -11.88
N ALA A 24 -1.92 -20.59 -12.07
CA ALA A 24 -1.75 -21.20 -13.38
C ALA A 24 -2.85 -20.80 -14.38
N ALA A 25 -4.10 -20.70 -13.92
CA ALA A 25 -5.22 -20.24 -14.74
C ALA A 25 -5.04 -18.78 -15.20
N ARG A 26 -4.52 -17.91 -14.34
CA ARG A 26 -4.21 -16.51 -14.69
C ARG A 26 -3.14 -16.38 -15.76
N ASP A 27 -2.12 -17.23 -15.74
CA ASP A 27 -1.08 -17.25 -16.77
C ASP A 27 -1.65 -17.59 -18.16
N LEU A 28 -2.74 -18.37 -18.21
CA LEU A 28 -3.48 -18.71 -19.43
C LEU A 28 -4.56 -17.67 -19.80
N GLY A 29 -4.75 -16.62 -18.99
CA GLY A 29 -5.85 -15.67 -19.16
C GLY A 29 -7.24 -16.27 -18.85
N ILE A 30 -7.31 -17.40 -18.15
CA ILE A 30 -8.56 -18.04 -17.73
C ILE A 30 -9.06 -17.38 -16.45
N ALA A 31 -10.21 -16.72 -16.54
CA ALA A 31 -10.82 -16.02 -15.41
C ALA A 31 -11.50 -16.99 -14.43
N ILE A 32 -11.01 -17.03 -13.19
CA ILE A 32 -11.65 -17.74 -12.07
C ILE A 32 -12.03 -16.69 -11.01
N PRO A 33 -13.32 -16.54 -10.65
CA PRO A 33 -13.75 -15.48 -9.75
C PRO A 33 -13.28 -15.72 -8.31
N THR A 34 -12.82 -14.66 -7.66
CA THR A 34 -12.42 -14.66 -6.25
C THR A 34 -12.82 -13.36 -5.57
N LEU A 35 -13.38 -13.46 -4.36
CA LEU A 35 -13.61 -12.29 -3.49
C LEU A 35 -12.75 -12.32 -2.21
N CYS A 36 -12.34 -13.50 -1.74
CA CYS A 36 -11.54 -13.64 -0.52
C CYS A 36 -10.06 -13.95 -0.79
N TYR A 37 -9.60 -13.76 -2.03
CA TYR A 37 -8.20 -13.93 -2.42
C TYR A 37 -7.57 -12.55 -2.55
N HIS A 38 -6.39 -12.37 -1.97
CA HIS A 38 -5.57 -11.20 -2.19
C HIS A 38 -4.09 -11.60 -2.09
N PRO A 39 -3.19 -11.16 -2.99
CA PRO A 39 -1.78 -11.57 -2.97
C PRO A 39 -1.03 -11.25 -1.67
N LEU A 40 -1.52 -10.29 -0.89
CA LEU A 40 -0.92 -9.93 0.39
C LEU A 40 -1.14 -10.98 1.50
N VAL A 41 -2.10 -11.90 1.40
CA VAL A 41 -2.39 -12.87 2.48
C VAL A 41 -2.42 -14.28 1.92
N GLU A 42 -2.12 -15.28 2.75
CA GLU A 42 -2.12 -16.67 2.26
C GLU A 42 -3.52 -17.08 1.76
N PRO A 43 -3.67 -17.88 0.71
CA PRO A 43 -5.00 -18.28 0.26
C PRO A 43 -5.68 -19.26 1.22
N PHE A 44 -6.93 -18.98 1.61
CA PHE A 44 -7.69 -19.85 2.54
C PHE A 44 -9.06 -20.32 2.02
N GLY A 45 -9.53 -19.77 0.91
CA GLY A 45 -10.68 -20.29 0.17
C GLY A 45 -12.07 -20.09 0.80
N ALA A 46 -12.30 -19.07 1.65
CA ALA A 46 -13.60 -18.87 2.30
C ALA A 46 -14.78 -18.63 1.36
N CYS A 47 -14.65 -17.79 0.33
CA CYS A 47 -15.79 -17.44 -0.53
C CYS A 47 -16.23 -18.57 -1.47
N ARG A 48 -15.38 -19.58 -1.69
CA ARG A 48 -15.62 -20.74 -2.58
C ARG A 48 -15.95 -20.44 -4.05
N LEU A 49 -15.99 -19.18 -4.49
CA LEU A 49 -16.24 -18.81 -5.90
C LEU A 49 -15.21 -19.43 -6.86
N CYS A 50 -13.97 -19.59 -6.41
CA CYS A 50 -12.90 -20.25 -7.15
C CYS A 50 -13.03 -21.79 -7.22
N SER A 51 -14.22 -22.35 -6.97
CA SER A 51 -14.44 -23.78 -7.11
C SER A 51 -14.18 -24.21 -8.56
N VAL A 52 -13.45 -25.31 -8.72
CA VAL A 52 -13.11 -25.96 -9.98
C VAL A 52 -13.22 -27.46 -9.82
N LYS A 53 -13.52 -28.16 -10.91
CA LYS A 53 -13.49 -29.62 -10.93
C LYS A 53 -12.11 -30.05 -11.37
N ILE A 54 -11.50 -30.95 -10.62
CA ILE A 54 -10.22 -31.55 -10.99
C ILE A 54 -10.36 -33.04 -11.18
N THR A 55 -9.64 -33.57 -12.17
CA THR A 55 -9.58 -35.00 -12.47
C THR A 55 -8.11 -35.45 -12.44
N ARG A 56 -7.85 -36.54 -11.71
CA ARG A 56 -6.54 -37.17 -11.64
C ARG A 56 -6.70 -38.68 -11.58
N ARG A 57 -5.98 -39.41 -12.44
CA ARG A 57 -6.01 -40.89 -12.50
C ARG A 57 -7.45 -41.45 -12.52
N GLY A 58 -8.33 -40.82 -13.31
CA GLY A 58 -9.74 -41.21 -13.45
C GLY A 58 -10.65 -40.87 -12.27
N ARG A 59 -10.18 -40.19 -11.22
CA ARG A 59 -11.01 -39.72 -10.09
C ARG A 59 -11.20 -38.21 -10.17
N SER A 60 -12.44 -37.76 -10.04
CA SER A 60 -12.78 -36.34 -10.02
C SER A 60 -13.18 -35.86 -8.62
N LYS A 61 -12.81 -34.62 -8.28
CA LYS A 61 -13.25 -33.93 -7.06
C LYS A 61 -13.38 -32.42 -7.31
N ILE A 62 -14.22 -31.75 -6.53
CA ILE A 62 -14.31 -30.29 -6.53
C ILE A 62 -13.38 -29.73 -5.47
N VAL A 63 -12.58 -28.73 -5.86
CA VAL A 63 -11.63 -28.06 -4.98
C VAL A 63 -11.65 -26.56 -5.22
N THR A 64 -11.03 -25.80 -4.31
CA THR A 64 -10.82 -24.36 -4.46
C THR A 64 -9.51 -24.08 -5.20
N ALA A 65 -9.60 -23.42 -6.35
CA ALA A 65 -8.42 -23.13 -7.18
C ALA A 65 -7.39 -22.24 -6.47
N CYS A 66 -7.85 -21.35 -5.57
CA CYS A 66 -6.99 -20.36 -4.91
C CYS A 66 -5.93 -20.94 -3.96
N ASN A 67 -6.13 -22.14 -3.42
CA ASN A 67 -5.22 -22.76 -2.44
C ASN A 67 -4.89 -24.22 -2.76
N TYR A 68 -5.40 -24.76 -3.87
CA TYR A 68 -5.07 -26.11 -4.32
C TYR A 68 -3.77 -26.07 -5.14
N PRO A 69 -2.71 -26.78 -4.73
CA PRO A 69 -1.45 -26.79 -5.46
C PRO A 69 -1.58 -27.56 -6.79
N VAL A 70 -0.88 -27.10 -7.82
CA VAL A 70 -0.81 -27.81 -9.10
C VAL A 70 0.02 -29.09 -8.95
N GLU A 71 -0.37 -30.12 -9.71
CA GLU A 71 0.27 -31.44 -9.71
C GLU A 71 0.42 -31.91 -11.16
N ASP A 72 1.44 -32.74 -11.43
CA ASP A 72 1.65 -33.28 -12.77
C ASP A 72 0.50 -34.20 -13.21
N GLY A 73 0.05 -34.02 -14.45
CA GLY A 73 -1.08 -34.73 -15.05
C GLY A 73 -2.45 -34.35 -14.45
N LEU A 74 -2.55 -33.20 -13.78
CA LEU A 74 -3.82 -32.68 -13.27
C LEU A 74 -4.65 -32.09 -14.43
N VAL A 75 -5.91 -32.47 -14.52
CA VAL A 75 -6.88 -31.86 -15.46
C VAL A 75 -7.86 -31.01 -14.66
N VAL A 76 -8.01 -29.75 -15.02
CA VAL A 76 -8.86 -28.77 -14.34
C VAL A 76 -9.94 -28.27 -15.30
N GLU A 77 -11.19 -28.35 -14.87
CA GLU A 77 -12.34 -27.82 -15.60
C GLU A 77 -12.98 -26.70 -14.77
N THR A 78 -13.03 -25.48 -15.32
CA THR A 78 -13.47 -24.28 -14.59
C THR A 78 -14.93 -23.90 -14.85
N GLY A 79 -15.53 -24.41 -15.94
CA GLY A 79 -16.83 -23.99 -16.47
C GLY A 79 -17.90 -25.08 -16.58
N THR A 80 -17.74 -26.23 -15.91
CA THR A 80 -18.74 -27.32 -16.00
C THR A 80 -20.11 -26.89 -15.43
N PRO A 81 -21.23 -27.52 -15.85
CA PRO A 81 -22.55 -27.19 -15.32
C PRO A 81 -22.64 -27.24 -13.79
N GLU A 82 -21.94 -28.20 -13.18
CA GLU A 82 -21.84 -28.35 -11.72
C GLU A 82 -21.12 -27.16 -11.06
N ILE A 83 -19.97 -26.74 -11.62
CA ILE A 83 -19.21 -25.59 -11.10
C ILE A 83 -19.99 -24.28 -11.25
N ILE A 84 -20.66 -24.09 -12.39
CA ILE A 84 -21.52 -22.92 -12.61
C ILE A 84 -22.70 -22.92 -11.63
N ALA A 85 -23.31 -24.07 -11.34
CA ALA A 85 -24.38 -24.17 -10.35
C ALA A 85 -23.90 -23.80 -8.92
N ILE A 86 -22.71 -24.25 -8.52
CA ILE A 86 -22.09 -23.89 -7.25
C ILE A 86 -21.85 -22.38 -7.17
N ARG A 87 -21.24 -21.78 -8.19
CA ARG A 87 -20.98 -20.33 -8.22
C ARG A 87 -22.27 -19.52 -8.15
N LYS A 88 -23.31 -19.92 -8.88
CA LYS A 88 -24.64 -19.28 -8.83
C LYS A 88 -25.22 -19.31 -7.42
N LEU A 89 -25.19 -20.45 -6.73
CA LEU A 89 -25.68 -20.56 -5.36
C LEU A 89 -24.88 -19.67 -4.39
N LEU A 90 -23.56 -19.64 -4.52
CA LEU A 90 -22.69 -18.80 -3.68
C LEU A 90 -22.97 -17.31 -3.91
N ILE A 91 -23.09 -16.89 -5.17
CA ILE A 91 -23.45 -15.51 -5.53
C ILE A 91 -24.82 -15.15 -4.98
N GLU A 92 -25.80 -16.07 -5.08
CA GLU A 92 -27.14 -15.89 -4.52
C GLU A 92 -27.12 -15.67 -3.00
N LEU A 93 -26.33 -16.46 -2.26
CA LEU A 93 -26.15 -16.31 -0.82
C LEU A 93 -25.45 -15.00 -0.45
N LEU A 94 -24.41 -14.61 -1.21
CA LEU A 94 -23.71 -13.35 -1.01
C LEU A 94 -24.62 -12.15 -1.29
N LEU A 95 -25.44 -12.20 -2.34
CA LEU A 95 -26.44 -11.18 -2.65
C LEU A 95 -27.56 -11.13 -1.62
N ALA A 96 -27.98 -12.28 -1.07
CA ALA A 96 -28.97 -12.30 0.01
C ALA A 96 -28.44 -11.52 1.21
N ARG A 97 -27.17 -11.69 1.57
CA ARG A 97 -26.56 -10.92 2.66
C ARG A 97 -26.33 -9.45 2.27
N CYS A 98 -25.77 -9.21 1.09
CA CYS A 98 -25.22 -7.92 0.68
C CYS A 98 -25.79 -7.42 -0.67
N PRO A 99 -27.10 -7.16 -0.78
CA PRO A 99 -27.74 -6.85 -2.06
C PRO A 99 -27.31 -5.50 -2.65
N GLY A 100 -26.76 -4.60 -1.83
CA GLY A 100 -26.28 -3.27 -2.23
C GLY A 100 -24.90 -3.23 -2.89
N VAL A 101 -24.10 -4.30 -2.75
CA VAL A 101 -22.66 -4.25 -3.08
C VAL A 101 -22.42 -4.37 -4.60
N PRO A 102 -21.74 -3.39 -5.25
CA PRO A 102 -21.57 -3.35 -6.70
C PRO A 102 -20.91 -4.60 -7.31
N VAL A 103 -19.80 -5.08 -6.72
CA VAL A 103 -19.08 -6.27 -7.24
C VAL A 103 -19.96 -7.53 -7.22
N LEU A 104 -20.85 -7.65 -6.24
CA LEU A 104 -21.79 -8.79 -6.20
C LEU A 104 -22.87 -8.67 -7.26
N ARG A 105 -23.37 -7.45 -7.53
CA ARG A 105 -24.34 -7.19 -8.61
C ARG A 105 -23.73 -7.42 -9.99
N GLU A 106 -22.44 -7.17 -10.16
CA GLU A 106 -21.71 -7.48 -11.39
C GLU A 106 -21.58 -9.00 -11.58
N LEU A 107 -21.12 -9.71 -10.56
CA LEU A 107 -21.08 -11.19 -10.58
C LEU A 107 -22.47 -11.79 -10.82
N ALA A 108 -23.52 -11.22 -10.24
CA ALA A 108 -24.91 -11.64 -10.48
C ALA A 108 -25.29 -11.53 -11.96
N ARG A 109 -24.95 -10.41 -12.60
CA ARG A 109 -25.21 -10.17 -14.02
C ARG A 109 -24.42 -11.14 -14.89
N GLU A 110 -23.14 -11.31 -14.61
CA GLU A 110 -22.25 -12.24 -15.33
C GLU A 110 -22.78 -13.69 -15.27
N TYR A 111 -23.13 -14.16 -14.07
CA TYR A 111 -23.61 -15.52 -13.86
C TYR A 111 -25.12 -15.69 -14.10
N LYS A 112 -25.84 -14.64 -14.49
CA LYS A 112 -27.30 -14.65 -14.69
C LYS A 112 -28.05 -15.14 -13.45
N VAL A 113 -27.65 -14.65 -12.28
CA VAL A 113 -28.32 -14.87 -11.00
C VAL A 113 -29.38 -13.79 -10.81
N GLY A 114 -30.64 -14.22 -10.62
CA GLY A 114 -31.76 -13.32 -10.34
C GLY A 114 -31.87 -12.93 -8.87
N THR A 115 -33.06 -12.54 -8.45
CA THR A 115 -33.34 -12.21 -7.05
C THR A 115 -33.06 -13.41 -6.12
N PRO A 116 -32.33 -13.22 -5.01
CA PRO A 116 -32.08 -14.28 -4.06
C PRO A 116 -33.36 -14.89 -3.49
N ARG A 117 -33.38 -16.23 -3.36
CA ARG A 117 -34.46 -17.00 -2.71
C ARG A 117 -34.37 -17.02 -1.18
N PHE A 118 -33.29 -16.49 -0.63
CA PHE A 118 -33.03 -16.40 0.80
C PHE A 118 -33.49 -15.05 1.36
N PRO A 119 -33.78 -14.95 2.68
CA PRO A 119 -34.05 -13.67 3.33
C PRO A 119 -32.92 -12.67 3.03
N GLN A 120 -33.30 -11.48 2.57
CA GLN A 120 -32.34 -10.45 2.21
C GLN A 120 -32.00 -9.60 3.44
N GLY A 121 -30.71 -9.43 3.69
CA GLY A 121 -30.17 -8.45 4.63
C GLY A 121 -29.77 -7.16 3.92
N ASP A 122 -29.10 -6.29 4.65
CA ASP A 122 -28.61 -4.98 4.21
C ASP A 122 -27.12 -4.78 4.49
N ASP A 123 -26.42 -5.86 4.88
CA ASP A 123 -25.00 -5.85 5.15
C ASP A 123 -24.20 -5.39 3.92
N THR A 124 -23.04 -4.79 4.15
CA THR A 124 -22.05 -4.55 3.08
C THR A 124 -20.87 -5.52 3.16
N CYS A 125 -20.66 -6.16 4.32
CA CYS A 125 -19.55 -7.06 4.58
C CYS A 125 -19.89 -8.51 4.22
N ILE A 126 -19.14 -9.08 3.27
CA ILE A 126 -19.25 -10.50 2.88
C ILE A 126 -18.49 -11.47 3.79
N LEU A 127 -17.93 -10.99 4.91
CA LEU A 127 -17.16 -11.80 5.86
C LEU A 127 -15.98 -12.58 5.23
N CYS A 128 -15.35 -12.00 4.20
CA CYS A 128 -14.24 -12.62 3.47
C CYS A 128 -12.95 -12.75 4.29
N GLY A 129 -12.82 -12.03 5.42
CA GLY A 129 -11.68 -12.11 6.33
C GLY A 129 -10.37 -11.51 5.83
N LEU A 130 -10.34 -10.89 4.65
CA LEU A 130 -9.12 -10.25 4.13
C LEU A 130 -8.61 -9.15 5.07
N CYS A 131 -9.51 -8.35 5.66
CA CYS A 131 -9.16 -7.27 6.58
C CYS A 131 -8.51 -7.76 7.88
N THR A 132 -9.04 -8.83 8.48
CA THR A 132 -8.51 -9.41 9.72
C THR A 132 -7.14 -10.02 9.47
N ARG A 133 -7.05 -10.78 8.36
CA ARG A 133 -5.84 -11.50 8.00
C ARG A 133 -4.71 -10.59 7.58
N VAL A 134 -4.97 -9.53 6.80
CA VAL A 134 -3.90 -8.59 6.46
C VAL A 134 -3.40 -7.87 7.72
N CYS A 135 -4.29 -7.51 8.65
CA CYS A 135 -3.90 -6.85 9.90
C CYS A 135 -3.07 -7.76 10.81
N GLU A 136 -3.38 -9.05 10.86
CA GLU A 136 -2.66 -10.03 11.68
C GLU A 136 -1.38 -10.56 11.00
N GLU A 137 -1.49 -11.06 9.76
CA GLU A 137 -0.43 -11.78 9.06
C GLU A 137 0.62 -10.84 8.47
N ARG A 138 0.21 -9.62 8.06
CA ARG A 138 1.06 -8.72 7.27
C ARG A 138 1.40 -7.42 7.97
N VAL A 139 0.53 -6.94 8.85
CA VAL A 139 0.83 -5.77 9.68
C VAL A 139 1.30 -6.20 11.08
N GLY A 140 0.84 -7.35 11.58
CA GLY A 140 1.25 -7.88 12.89
C GLY A 140 0.59 -7.19 14.09
N VAL A 141 -0.56 -6.53 13.88
CA VAL A 141 -1.24 -5.68 14.86
C VAL A 141 -2.54 -6.31 15.37
N SER A 142 -3.29 -7.01 14.51
CA SER A 142 -4.57 -7.65 14.85
C SER A 142 -5.64 -6.70 15.43
N ALA A 143 -5.66 -5.43 15.01
CA ALA A 143 -6.64 -4.42 15.48
C ALA A 143 -8.08 -4.65 14.97
N ILE A 144 -8.29 -5.57 14.02
CA ILE A 144 -9.59 -5.89 13.43
C ILE A 144 -9.71 -7.41 13.34
N ASN A 145 -10.81 -7.98 13.83
CA ASN A 145 -10.99 -9.43 13.93
C ASN A 145 -12.45 -9.86 13.74
N PHE A 146 -12.65 -11.17 13.59
CA PHE A 146 -13.97 -11.77 13.67
C PHE A 146 -14.38 -11.95 15.12
N ILE A 147 -15.64 -11.59 15.40
CA ILE A 147 -16.31 -11.93 16.64
C ILE A 147 -17.55 -12.78 16.35
N ASN A 148 -18.09 -13.39 17.41
CA ASN A 148 -19.20 -14.33 17.34
C ASN A 148 -18.94 -15.54 16.43
N ARG A 149 -19.95 -16.39 16.24
CA ARG A 149 -19.89 -17.61 15.42
C ARG A 149 -21.22 -17.83 14.67
N GLY A 150 -21.18 -18.68 13.65
CA GLY A 150 -22.35 -19.03 12.87
C GLY A 150 -22.96 -17.81 12.16
N VAL A 151 -24.29 -17.71 12.21
CA VAL A 151 -25.05 -16.62 11.56
C VAL A 151 -24.84 -15.24 12.20
N ASN A 152 -24.37 -15.20 13.45
CA ASN A 152 -24.12 -13.95 14.19
C ASN A 152 -22.68 -13.42 14.01
N ARG A 153 -21.88 -14.09 13.17
CA ARG A 153 -20.48 -13.73 12.95
C ARG A 153 -20.37 -12.36 12.27
N GLN A 154 -19.52 -11.51 12.82
CA GLN A 154 -19.27 -10.17 12.28
C GLN A 154 -17.80 -9.79 12.38
N ILE A 155 -17.43 -8.72 11.70
CA ILE A 155 -16.13 -8.07 11.84
C ILE A 155 -16.29 -7.00 12.90
N GLU A 156 -15.36 -6.96 13.84
CA GLU A 156 -15.22 -5.87 14.80
C GLU A 156 -13.80 -5.32 14.68
N GLY A 157 -13.65 -4.01 14.71
CA GLY A 157 -12.40 -3.31 14.50
C GLY A 157 -12.39 -1.92 15.11
N PRO A 158 -11.39 -1.10 14.74
CA PRO A 158 -11.12 0.17 15.41
C PRO A 158 -12.07 1.30 14.99
N LEU A 159 -13.04 1.00 14.11
CA LEU A 159 -14.09 1.92 13.69
C LEU A 159 -15.40 1.68 14.44
N ASP A 160 -15.47 0.63 15.26
CA ASP A 160 -16.67 0.28 16.02
C ASP A 160 -16.62 0.96 17.40
N ASP A 161 -17.54 1.90 17.63
CA ASP A 161 -17.66 2.64 18.90
C ASP A 161 -18.24 1.78 20.05
N SER A 162 -18.55 0.50 19.81
CA SER A 162 -19.28 -0.38 20.73
C SER A 162 -18.44 -1.01 21.84
N LEU A 163 -17.11 -0.81 21.86
CA LEU A 163 -16.22 -1.35 22.89
C LEU A 163 -15.70 -0.24 23.80
N GLU A 164 -15.76 -0.45 25.12
CA GLU A 164 -15.02 0.36 26.10
C GLU A 164 -13.49 0.22 25.95
N ILE A 165 -13.03 -0.85 25.30
CA ILE A 165 -11.64 -1.08 24.94
C ILE A 165 -11.40 -0.37 23.60
N GLY A 166 -10.81 0.83 23.63
CA GLY A 166 -10.49 1.60 22.43
C GLY A 166 -9.52 0.85 21.50
N LEU A 167 -10.03 0.00 20.59
CA LEU A 167 -9.24 -0.64 19.54
C LEU A 167 -8.55 0.39 18.62
N THR A 168 -9.02 1.64 18.65
CA THR A 168 -8.36 2.84 18.14
C THR A 168 -6.90 2.96 18.59
N ASP A 169 -6.56 2.56 19.82
CA ASP A 169 -5.21 2.65 20.37
C ASP A 169 -4.26 1.59 19.81
N VAL A 170 -4.82 0.46 19.36
CA VAL A 170 -4.08 -0.61 18.70
C VAL A 170 -3.92 -0.35 17.20
N CYS A 171 -4.89 0.32 16.58
CA CYS A 171 -4.84 0.61 15.16
C CYS A 171 -3.77 1.65 14.81
N ILE A 172 -2.86 1.29 13.91
CA ILE A 172 -1.81 2.21 13.43
C ILE A 172 -2.25 3.06 12.23
N GLY A 173 -3.53 2.99 11.83
CA GLY A 173 -4.08 3.77 10.72
C GLY A 173 -3.41 3.47 9.37
N CYS A 174 -2.90 2.25 9.17
CA CYS A 174 -2.13 1.87 7.98
C CYS A 174 -2.96 1.59 6.72
N GLY A 175 -4.30 1.59 6.79
CA GLY A 175 -5.18 1.43 5.63
C GLY A 175 -5.17 0.05 4.94
N ALA A 176 -4.38 -0.92 5.41
CA ALA A 176 -4.26 -2.23 4.76
C ALA A 176 -5.59 -2.98 4.65
N CYS A 177 -6.44 -2.91 5.69
CA CYS A 177 -7.76 -3.53 5.69
C CYS A 177 -8.72 -2.90 4.66
N ALA A 178 -8.65 -1.59 4.45
CA ALA A 178 -9.42 -0.89 3.42
C ALA A 178 -8.92 -1.26 2.02
N TYR A 179 -7.60 -1.29 1.83
CA TYR A 179 -6.97 -1.63 0.53
C TYR A 179 -7.37 -3.03 0.04
N VAL A 180 -7.46 -4.02 0.93
CA VAL A 180 -7.85 -5.40 0.55
C VAL A 180 -9.36 -5.66 0.56
N CYS A 181 -10.20 -4.66 0.88
CA CYS A 181 -11.64 -4.86 1.04
C CYS A 181 -12.34 -4.96 -0.33
N PRO A 182 -12.87 -6.12 -0.74
CA PRO A 182 -13.44 -6.30 -2.08
C PRO A 182 -14.80 -5.63 -2.25
N THR A 183 -15.47 -5.27 -1.15
CA THR A 183 -16.82 -4.70 -1.15
C THR A 183 -16.85 -3.20 -0.89
N GLY A 184 -15.71 -2.61 -0.52
CA GLY A 184 -15.66 -1.22 -0.06
C GLY A 184 -16.38 -0.97 1.26
N THR A 185 -16.61 -2.01 2.07
CA THR A 185 -17.17 -1.87 3.43
C THR A 185 -16.26 -1.05 4.33
N ILE A 186 -14.96 -1.31 4.27
CA ILE A 186 -13.95 -0.54 4.99
C ILE A 186 -13.34 0.43 4.00
N LYS A 187 -13.48 1.74 4.24
CA LYS A 187 -12.89 2.76 3.39
C LYS A 187 -11.70 3.40 4.05
N LEU A 188 -10.76 3.85 3.23
CA LEU A 188 -9.57 4.54 3.70
C LEU A 188 -9.95 5.85 4.43
N ASP A 189 -11.00 6.50 3.96
CA ASP A 189 -11.54 7.75 4.50
C ASP A 189 -11.99 7.59 5.95
N ASP A 190 -12.74 6.52 6.24
CA ASP A 190 -13.22 6.23 7.60
C ASP A 190 -12.04 6.03 8.56
N LEU A 191 -11.03 5.26 8.15
CA LEU A 191 -9.81 5.06 8.94
C LEU A 191 -9.08 6.38 9.20
N TYR A 192 -9.03 7.29 8.22
CA TYR A 192 -8.30 8.54 8.38
C TYR A 192 -9.07 9.50 9.29
N LYS A 193 -10.40 9.56 9.15
CA LYS A 193 -11.27 10.38 9.98
C LYS A 193 -11.31 9.93 11.44
N HIS A 194 -11.29 8.63 11.74
CA HIS A 194 -11.42 8.15 13.12
C HIS A 194 -10.09 7.86 13.81
N ILE A 195 -9.08 7.35 13.08
CA ILE A 195 -7.81 6.89 13.70
C ILE A 195 -6.71 7.94 13.57
N ARG A 196 -6.66 8.70 12.47
CA ARG A 196 -5.57 9.65 12.24
C ARG A 196 -5.86 11.05 12.75
N SER A 197 -7.13 11.44 12.80
CA SER A 197 -7.55 12.69 13.44
C SER A 197 -7.19 12.70 14.94
N THR A 198 -7.26 11.52 15.58
CA THR A 198 -6.97 11.27 17.00
C THR A 198 -5.51 10.87 17.24
N PHE A 199 -4.64 10.99 16.23
CA PHE A 199 -3.23 10.63 16.37
C PHE A 199 -2.54 11.49 17.44
N PRO A 200 -1.87 10.89 18.44
CA PRO A 200 -1.31 11.62 19.57
C PRO A 200 0.05 12.27 19.23
N TYR A 201 0.06 13.24 18.31
CA TYR A 201 1.29 13.90 17.82
C TYR A 201 2.18 14.36 18.97
N THR A 202 1.63 15.10 19.94
CA THR A 202 2.37 15.64 21.09
C THR A 202 3.11 14.55 21.88
N ALA A 203 2.46 13.41 22.14
CA ALA A 203 3.09 12.30 22.88
C ALA A 203 4.16 11.58 22.06
N VAL A 204 3.95 11.45 20.74
CA VAL A 204 4.93 10.86 19.83
C VAL A 204 6.14 11.78 19.67
N GLU A 205 5.94 13.09 19.58
CA GLU A 205 7.02 14.08 19.48
C GLU A 205 7.91 14.08 20.71
N GLU A 206 7.33 14.04 21.91
CA GLU A 206 8.09 13.95 23.15
C GLU A 206 8.99 12.71 23.15
N ARG A 207 8.45 11.55 22.74
CA ARG A 207 9.19 10.28 22.71
C ARG A 207 10.25 10.22 21.58
N VAL A 208 10.06 10.95 20.48
CA VAL A 208 10.96 10.92 19.31
C VAL A 208 12.01 12.03 19.36
N PHE A 209 11.63 13.23 19.76
CA PHE A 209 12.44 14.45 19.73
C PHE A 209 12.81 14.98 21.12
N GLY A 210 12.23 14.44 22.19
CA GLY A 210 12.48 14.91 23.57
C GLY A 210 11.86 16.27 23.90
N ARG A 211 10.93 16.74 23.06
CA ARG A 211 10.18 17.98 23.27
C ARG A 211 8.90 18.02 22.44
N HIS A 212 8.02 18.95 22.77
CA HIS A 212 6.90 19.37 21.93
C HIS A 212 7.29 20.45 20.93
N ARG A 213 6.55 20.53 19.82
CA ARG A 213 6.67 21.60 18.84
C ARG A 213 6.13 22.93 19.40
N ALA A 214 6.72 24.05 19.00
CA ALA A 214 6.15 25.38 19.19
C ALA A 214 5.09 25.69 18.12
N ASP A 215 4.20 26.63 18.38
CA ASP A 215 3.10 26.99 17.46
C ASP A 215 3.62 27.52 16.11
N GLU A 216 4.80 28.15 16.11
CA GLU A 216 5.45 28.68 14.91
C GLU A 216 6.12 27.60 14.05
N GLU A 217 6.31 26.37 14.57
CA GLU A 217 6.96 25.26 13.86
C GLU A 217 6.02 24.58 12.85
N LEU A 218 5.70 25.33 11.78
CA LEU A 218 4.78 24.91 10.74
C LEU A 218 5.23 23.66 9.97
N LEU A 219 6.52 23.37 9.91
CA LEU A 219 7.08 22.20 9.21
C LEU A 219 7.37 21.03 10.16
N GLY A 220 6.81 21.08 11.38
CA GLY A 220 7.14 20.16 12.48
C GLY A 220 8.54 20.43 13.03
N ILE A 221 8.97 19.59 13.97
CA ILE A 221 10.31 19.67 14.54
C ILE A 221 11.34 19.23 13.48
N TYR A 222 12.31 20.10 13.21
CA TYR A 222 13.47 19.79 12.38
C TYR A 222 14.71 20.51 12.90
N ARG A 223 15.91 20.00 12.56
CA ARG A 223 17.21 20.56 12.95
C ARG A 223 17.73 21.52 11.89
N ALA A 224 17.70 21.08 10.63
CA ALA A 224 18.18 21.86 9.51
C ALA A 224 17.46 21.49 8.21
N SER A 225 17.61 22.35 7.21
CA SER A 225 17.01 22.20 5.89
C SER A 225 18.08 22.36 4.82
N TYR A 226 18.13 21.43 3.87
CA TYR A 226 19.11 21.41 2.78
C TYR A 226 18.44 21.15 1.42
N ALA A 227 18.99 21.71 0.35
CA ALA A 227 18.77 21.19 -0.99
C ALA A 227 19.87 20.15 -1.26
N VAL A 228 19.45 18.94 -1.63
CA VAL A 228 20.31 17.76 -1.74
C VAL A 228 20.15 17.11 -3.11
N ARG A 229 21.26 16.72 -3.72
CA ARG A 229 21.29 16.02 -5.00
C ARG A 229 22.28 14.86 -4.94
N ALA A 230 21.91 13.71 -5.50
CA ALA A 230 22.79 12.56 -5.64
C ALA A 230 23.96 12.88 -6.60
N THR A 231 25.15 12.43 -6.27
CA THR A 231 26.34 12.59 -7.12
C THR A 231 26.40 11.55 -8.26
N ASP A 232 25.80 10.36 -8.06
CA ASP A 232 25.68 9.32 -9.09
C ASP A 232 24.69 9.74 -10.19
N GLU A 233 25.20 9.99 -11.40
CA GLU A 233 24.39 10.42 -12.55
C GLU A 233 23.28 9.42 -12.89
N MET A 234 23.52 8.12 -12.75
CA MET A 234 22.50 7.10 -13.01
C MET A 234 21.33 7.22 -12.01
N THR A 235 21.64 7.50 -10.75
CA THR A 235 20.62 7.73 -9.72
C THR A 235 19.82 9.00 -10.02
N VAL A 236 20.48 10.08 -10.43
CA VAL A 236 19.80 11.33 -10.82
C VAL A 236 18.84 11.11 -12.01
N GLN A 237 19.26 10.36 -13.03
CA GLN A 237 18.43 10.10 -14.22
C GLN A 237 17.17 9.27 -13.95
N GLN A 238 17.20 8.42 -12.92
CA GLN A 238 16.07 7.55 -12.56
C GLN A 238 15.19 8.13 -11.45
N ALA A 239 15.67 9.17 -10.75
CA ALA A 239 14.96 9.78 -9.64
C ALA A 239 13.73 10.59 -10.06
N GLN A 240 12.80 10.78 -9.12
CA GLN A 240 11.73 11.76 -9.28
C GLN A 240 12.32 13.17 -9.37
N ASP A 241 13.23 13.48 -8.44
CA ASP A 241 13.85 14.80 -8.25
C ASP A 241 15.38 14.65 -8.21
N GLY A 242 16.06 15.15 -7.17
CA GLY A 242 17.51 15.06 -7.02
C GLY A 242 18.07 13.70 -6.59
N GLY A 243 17.25 12.67 -6.44
CA GLY A 243 17.73 11.32 -6.06
C GLY A 243 18.18 11.17 -4.60
N ALA A 244 17.84 12.13 -3.74
CA ALA A 244 18.29 12.16 -2.34
C ALA A 244 17.92 10.89 -1.56
N VAL A 245 16.69 10.39 -1.67
CA VAL A 245 16.25 9.17 -0.95
C VAL A 245 17.14 7.97 -1.32
N THR A 246 17.35 7.74 -2.62
CA THR A 246 18.16 6.63 -3.11
C THR A 246 19.61 6.74 -2.67
N ALA A 247 20.21 7.94 -2.76
CA ALA A 247 21.59 8.16 -2.36
C ALA A 247 21.80 8.00 -0.85
N LEU A 248 20.90 8.55 -0.03
CA LEU A 248 20.96 8.47 1.43
C LEU A 248 20.80 7.02 1.93
N LEU A 249 19.87 6.26 1.34
CA LEU A 249 19.71 4.84 1.66
C LEU A 249 20.86 3.98 1.14
N GLY A 250 21.42 4.33 -0.02
CA GLY A 250 22.63 3.68 -0.56
C GLY A 250 23.78 3.81 0.44
N TYR A 251 24.07 5.03 0.87
CA TYR A 251 25.04 5.30 1.93
C TYR A 251 24.72 4.51 3.22
N ALA A 252 23.46 4.51 3.66
CA ALA A 252 23.06 3.82 4.88
C ALA A 252 23.28 2.29 4.81
N LEU A 253 23.06 1.68 3.65
CA LEU A 253 23.31 0.25 3.41
C LEU A 253 24.81 -0.04 3.33
N ASP A 254 25.54 0.75 2.54
CA ASP A 254 26.97 0.53 2.27
C ASP A 254 27.82 0.71 3.55
N GLU A 255 27.42 1.61 4.45
CA GLU A 255 28.03 1.82 5.77
C GLU A 255 27.45 0.92 6.87
N GLY A 256 26.48 0.07 6.55
CA GLY A 256 25.86 -0.85 7.49
C GLY A 256 25.02 -0.18 8.59
N LEU A 257 24.64 1.09 8.44
CA LEU A 257 23.70 1.79 9.33
C LEU A 257 22.34 1.09 9.33
N ILE A 258 21.96 0.56 8.18
CA ILE A 258 20.84 -0.37 7.98
C ILE A 258 21.35 -1.61 7.24
N ASP A 259 20.72 -2.77 7.46
CA ASP A 259 21.01 -4.00 6.73
C ASP A 259 20.00 -4.29 5.61
N CYS A 260 18.84 -3.63 5.65
CA CYS A 260 17.90 -3.58 4.54
C CYS A 260 17.00 -2.35 4.60
N ALA A 261 16.36 -2.04 3.47
CA ALA A 261 15.34 -1.00 3.39
C ALA A 261 14.04 -1.56 2.83
N ALA A 262 12.92 -1.21 3.46
CA ALA A 262 11.57 -1.42 2.94
C ALA A 262 11.15 -0.20 2.10
N ILE A 263 10.98 -0.41 0.81
CA ILE A 263 10.65 0.63 -0.17
C ILE A 263 9.38 0.25 -0.95
N THR A 264 8.76 1.24 -1.60
CA THR A 264 7.66 1.01 -2.54
C THR A 264 8.19 0.90 -3.97
N VAL A 265 7.93 -0.23 -4.62
CA VAL A 265 8.17 -0.45 -6.05
C VAL A 265 6.84 -0.47 -6.79
N ALA A 266 6.87 -0.48 -8.11
CA ALA A 266 5.69 -0.73 -8.93
C ALA A 266 6.01 -1.72 -10.05
N ASP A 267 5.03 -2.50 -10.47
CA ASP A 267 5.14 -3.35 -11.65
C ASP A 267 4.95 -2.54 -12.95
N ARG A 268 4.84 -3.23 -14.09
CA ARG A 268 4.63 -2.56 -15.39
C ARG A 268 3.27 -1.89 -15.51
N ALA A 269 2.26 -2.39 -14.78
CA ALA A 269 0.94 -1.79 -14.71
C ALA A 269 0.85 -0.66 -13.67
N TRP A 270 2.00 -0.22 -13.13
CA TRP A 270 2.09 0.78 -12.08
C TRP A 270 1.41 0.39 -10.76
N GLU A 271 1.14 -0.91 -10.56
CA GLU A 271 0.58 -1.40 -9.31
C GLU A 271 1.68 -1.38 -8.23
N PRO A 272 1.49 -0.60 -7.15
CA PRO A 272 2.50 -0.47 -6.10
C PRO A 272 2.60 -1.73 -5.24
N SER A 273 3.82 -2.05 -4.79
CA SER A 273 4.06 -3.10 -3.80
C SER A 273 5.26 -2.77 -2.91
N ALA A 274 5.33 -3.40 -1.74
CA ALA A 274 6.49 -3.28 -0.86
C ALA A 274 7.60 -4.21 -1.35
N LYS A 275 8.85 -3.75 -1.28
CA LYS A 275 10.03 -4.57 -1.52
C LYS A 275 11.06 -4.32 -0.44
N VAL A 276 11.62 -5.41 0.09
CA VAL A 276 12.79 -5.39 0.96
C VAL A 276 14.03 -5.45 0.08
N VAL A 277 14.87 -4.43 0.16
CA VAL A 277 16.12 -4.34 -0.60
C VAL A 277 17.32 -4.37 0.33
N ARG A 278 18.43 -4.96 -0.13
CA ARG A 278 19.67 -5.10 0.67
C ARG A 278 20.90 -4.46 0.02
N SER A 279 20.73 -3.81 -1.12
CA SER A 279 21.83 -3.20 -1.86
C SER A 279 21.41 -1.88 -2.51
N SER A 280 22.38 -1.02 -2.74
CA SER A 280 22.20 0.25 -3.46
C SER A 280 21.67 0.05 -4.90
N GLN A 281 22.06 -1.04 -5.55
CA GLN A 281 21.56 -1.39 -6.88
C GLN A 281 20.05 -1.73 -6.87
N GLU A 282 19.57 -2.41 -5.85
CA GLU A 282 18.15 -2.76 -5.72
C GLU A 282 17.27 -1.55 -5.42
N LEU A 283 17.79 -0.53 -4.72
CA LEU A 283 17.05 0.71 -4.42
C LEU A 283 16.52 1.42 -5.67
N LYS A 284 17.24 1.30 -6.79
CA LYS A 284 16.86 1.91 -8.08
C LYS A 284 15.49 1.45 -8.58
N GLN A 285 15.04 0.26 -8.19
CA GLN A 285 13.73 -0.28 -8.55
C GLN A 285 12.57 0.47 -7.87
N GLY A 286 12.83 1.11 -6.73
CA GLY A 286 11.86 1.93 -6.02
C GLY A 286 11.81 3.38 -6.49
N ALA A 287 12.71 3.81 -7.38
CA ALA A 287 12.78 5.20 -7.84
C ALA A 287 11.51 5.64 -8.58
N GLY A 288 11.24 6.94 -8.55
CA GLY A 288 10.04 7.56 -9.11
C GLY A 288 8.81 7.46 -8.20
N THR A 289 7.97 8.50 -8.23
CA THR A 289 6.78 8.61 -7.37
C THR A 289 5.64 7.73 -7.88
N LYS A 290 5.04 6.95 -6.97
CA LYS A 290 3.81 6.19 -7.22
C LYS A 290 2.68 6.97 -6.55
N TYR A 291 1.78 7.51 -7.36
CA TYR A 291 0.72 8.40 -6.88
C TYR A 291 -0.49 7.65 -6.32
N THR A 292 -0.63 6.35 -6.60
CA THR A 292 -1.68 5.50 -6.02
C THR A 292 -1.32 5.04 -4.61
N TYR A 293 -2.34 4.86 -3.78
CA TYR A 293 -2.16 4.44 -2.40
C TYR A 293 -1.77 2.96 -2.28
N TYR A 294 -0.80 2.67 -1.40
CA TYR A 294 -0.43 1.32 -0.99
C TYR A 294 -0.01 1.29 0.49
N PRO A 295 -0.39 0.28 1.28
CA PRO A 295 0.02 0.15 2.69
C PRO A 295 1.49 -0.31 2.82
N SER A 296 2.45 0.51 2.40
CA SER A 296 3.88 0.15 2.33
C SER A 296 4.52 -0.21 3.67
N GLY A 297 3.90 0.15 4.80
CA GLY A 297 4.35 -0.27 6.13
C GLY A 297 4.44 -1.80 6.31
N ILE A 298 3.71 -2.59 5.50
CA ILE A 298 3.85 -4.05 5.45
C ILE A 298 5.29 -4.47 5.11
N GLY A 299 6.02 -3.66 4.34
CA GLY A 299 7.42 -3.93 4.00
C GLY A 299 8.35 -3.99 5.22
N VAL A 300 7.99 -3.32 6.32
CA VAL A 300 8.74 -3.40 7.59
C VAL A 300 8.59 -4.78 8.23
N VAL A 301 7.37 -5.35 8.18
CA VAL A 301 7.12 -6.72 8.63
C VAL A 301 7.87 -7.70 7.75
N ASP A 302 7.82 -7.52 6.43
CA ASP A 302 8.55 -8.36 5.48
C ASP A 302 10.06 -8.35 5.73
N ALA A 303 10.62 -7.18 6.01
CA ALA A 303 12.03 -7.04 6.35
C ALA A 303 12.38 -7.81 7.63
N ALA A 304 11.55 -7.70 8.67
CA ALA A 304 11.75 -8.43 9.92
C ALA A 304 11.65 -9.95 9.72
N VAL A 305 10.64 -10.43 8.98
CA VAL A 305 10.48 -11.85 8.63
C VAL A 305 11.65 -12.37 7.80
N ALA A 306 12.20 -11.54 6.92
CA ALA A 306 13.37 -11.85 6.12
C ALA A 306 14.70 -11.76 6.92
N GLY A 307 14.64 -11.60 8.25
CA GLY A 307 15.78 -11.63 9.15
C GLY A 307 16.56 -10.32 9.28
N CYS A 308 16.06 -9.21 8.73
CA CYS A 308 16.71 -7.91 8.90
C CYS A 308 16.65 -7.48 10.37
N SER A 309 17.77 -6.92 10.84
CA SER A 309 17.94 -6.43 12.21
C SER A 309 18.07 -4.91 12.28
N ARG A 310 18.39 -4.23 11.16
CA ARG A 310 18.46 -2.78 11.07
C ARG A 310 17.71 -2.27 9.84
N ILE A 311 16.42 -2.06 9.99
CA ILE A 311 15.48 -1.78 8.89
C ILE A 311 15.37 -0.27 8.67
N GLY A 312 15.65 0.15 7.43
CA GLY A 312 15.23 1.44 6.89
C GLY A 312 13.83 1.35 6.28
N PHE A 313 13.05 2.42 6.34
CA PHE A 313 11.72 2.48 5.73
C PHE A 313 11.50 3.82 5.02
N VAL A 314 10.94 3.77 3.81
CA VAL A 314 10.50 4.95 3.05
C VAL A 314 9.00 5.00 3.03
N GLY A 315 8.42 6.12 3.48
CA GLY A 315 6.98 6.27 3.52
C GLY A 315 6.50 7.71 3.41
N THR A 316 5.25 7.87 3.00
CA THR A 316 4.51 9.13 3.08
C THR A 316 4.22 9.49 4.55
N PRO A 317 3.82 10.74 4.85
CA PRO A 317 3.68 11.24 6.22
C PRO A 317 2.85 10.33 7.11
N CYS A 318 1.78 9.80 6.54
CA CYS A 318 0.88 8.95 7.27
C CYS A 318 1.39 7.53 7.55
N GLN A 319 2.23 6.99 6.68
CA GLN A 319 2.89 5.71 6.90
C GLN A 319 3.98 5.88 7.95
N ILE A 320 4.72 7.00 7.91
CA ILE A 320 5.69 7.38 8.94
C ILE A 320 5.00 7.52 10.30
N ALA A 321 3.87 8.22 10.37
CA ALA A 321 3.08 8.34 11.60
C ALA A 321 2.64 6.97 12.13
N GLY A 322 2.12 6.08 11.26
CA GLY A 322 1.75 4.71 11.65
C GLY A 322 2.91 3.90 12.22
N ILE A 323 4.09 3.94 11.59
CA ILE A 323 5.30 3.27 12.09
C ILE A 323 5.79 3.91 13.40
N ARG A 324 5.74 5.24 13.52
CA ARG A 324 6.09 5.91 14.78
C ARG A 324 5.14 5.54 15.91
N ARG A 325 3.83 5.39 15.66
CA ARG A 325 2.90 4.85 16.65
C ARG A 325 3.30 3.47 17.13
N VAL A 326 3.78 2.60 16.24
CA VAL A 326 4.33 1.28 16.64
C VAL A 326 5.56 1.46 17.53
N ILE A 327 6.56 2.23 17.07
CA ILE A 327 7.82 2.45 17.78
C ILE A 327 7.60 3.04 19.17
N THR A 328 6.70 4.03 19.28
CA THR A 328 6.48 4.77 20.52
C THR A 328 5.36 4.21 21.38
N ALA A 329 4.64 3.16 20.98
CA ALA A 329 3.59 2.60 21.81
C ALA A 329 4.17 1.75 22.96
N ASP A 330 3.48 1.71 24.09
CA ASP A 330 3.89 0.89 25.24
C ASP A 330 3.50 -0.59 25.08
N GLN A 331 2.41 -0.86 24.37
CA GLN A 331 1.93 -2.23 24.13
C GLN A 331 2.88 -3.02 23.20
N PRO A 332 3.01 -4.34 23.41
CA PRO A 332 3.81 -5.19 22.54
C PRO A 332 3.15 -5.31 21.16
N TYR A 333 3.97 -5.24 20.10
CA TYR A 333 3.56 -5.60 18.75
C TYR A 333 4.35 -6.84 18.32
N ARG A 334 3.86 -7.59 17.32
CA ARG A 334 4.60 -8.75 16.79
C ARG A 334 5.97 -8.36 16.22
N ILE A 335 6.09 -7.14 15.70
CA ILE A 335 7.36 -6.62 15.20
C ILE A 335 8.20 -6.16 16.39
N ASP A 336 9.43 -6.64 16.46
CA ASP A 336 10.45 -6.08 17.33
C ASP A 336 10.81 -4.65 16.86
N LYS A 337 10.29 -3.67 17.60
CA LYS A 337 10.42 -2.24 17.32
C LYS A 337 11.88 -1.79 17.25
N ALA A 338 12.79 -2.47 17.97
CA ALA A 338 14.21 -2.15 17.98
C ALA A 338 14.89 -2.37 16.62
N ARG A 339 14.25 -3.13 15.72
CA ARG A 339 14.73 -3.36 14.36
C ARG A 339 14.47 -2.20 13.41
N ILE A 340 13.66 -1.21 13.77
CA ILE A 340 13.32 -0.09 12.90
C ILE A 340 14.29 1.06 13.18
N ASN A 341 15.29 1.21 12.32
CA ASN A 341 16.45 2.07 12.57
C ASN A 341 16.43 3.36 11.77
N LEU A 342 15.74 3.44 10.63
CA LEU A 342 15.76 4.67 9.84
C LEU A 342 14.41 4.90 9.16
N LEU A 343 13.82 6.08 9.38
CA LEU A 343 12.59 6.51 8.71
C LEU A 343 12.86 7.66 7.76
N VAL A 344 12.72 7.42 6.46
CA VAL A 344 12.79 8.43 5.40
C VAL A 344 11.37 8.81 4.99
N GLY A 345 10.95 10.01 5.38
CA GLY A 345 9.63 10.55 5.06
C GLY A 345 9.59 11.25 3.72
N LEU A 346 8.55 11.02 2.93
CA LEU A 346 8.32 11.75 1.68
C LEU A 346 7.33 12.90 1.91
N PHE A 347 7.56 14.05 1.29
CA PHE A 347 6.55 15.09 1.21
C PHE A 347 5.36 14.55 0.41
N CYS A 348 4.15 14.82 0.87
CA CYS A 348 2.94 14.29 0.23
C CYS A 348 1.79 15.27 0.42
N MET A 349 1.17 15.70 -0.67
CA MET A 349 -0.08 16.46 -0.60
C MET A 349 -1.28 15.52 -0.50
N GLU A 350 -1.37 14.59 -1.45
CA GLU A 350 -2.43 13.58 -1.58
C GLU A 350 -1.97 12.38 -2.40
N THR A 351 -2.71 11.27 -2.26
CA THR A 351 -2.58 10.07 -3.09
C THR A 351 -3.90 9.81 -3.80
N PHE A 352 -3.89 9.02 -4.86
CA PHE A 352 -5.05 8.75 -5.72
C PHE A 352 -5.50 7.29 -5.60
N THR A 353 -6.75 7.03 -5.98
CA THR A 353 -7.31 5.68 -6.09
C THR A 353 -6.75 4.99 -7.34
N GLN A 354 -6.99 3.68 -7.46
CA GLN A 354 -6.61 2.93 -8.66
C GLN A 354 -7.36 3.38 -9.93
N GLU A 355 -8.46 4.13 -9.77
CA GLU A 355 -9.19 4.72 -10.89
C GLU A 355 -8.35 5.73 -11.67
N LEU A 356 -7.34 6.36 -11.04
CA LEU A 356 -6.38 7.20 -11.75
C LEU A 356 -5.63 6.41 -12.84
N LEU A 357 -5.17 5.20 -12.53
CA LEU A 357 -4.45 4.37 -13.51
C LEU A 357 -5.40 3.92 -14.62
N ALA A 358 -6.64 3.58 -14.28
CA ALA A 358 -7.67 3.28 -15.28
C ALA A 358 -7.98 4.49 -16.18
N TYR A 359 -8.01 5.70 -15.62
CA TYR A 359 -8.16 6.93 -16.40
C TYR A 359 -7.01 7.13 -17.37
N ILE A 360 -5.76 6.97 -16.92
CA ILE A 360 -4.56 7.10 -17.77
C ILE A 360 -4.60 6.06 -18.90
N GLN A 361 -4.88 4.79 -18.58
CA GLN A 361 -4.99 3.68 -19.54
C GLN A 361 -5.98 4.00 -20.66
N ASN A 362 -7.12 4.59 -20.32
CA ASN A 362 -8.23 4.78 -21.24
C ASN A 362 -8.20 6.12 -22.01
N ASN A 363 -7.57 7.16 -21.44
CA ASN A 363 -7.67 8.53 -21.96
C ASN A 363 -6.32 9.15 -22.36
N VAL A 364 -5.19 8.58 -21.94
CA VAL A 364 -3.86 9.17 -22.17
C VAL A 364 -2.98 8.23 -22.98
N LEU A 365 -2.59 7.09 -22.40
CA LEU A 365 -1.81 6.04 -23.06
C LEU A 365 -1.86 4.74 -22.24
N PRO A 366 -1.54 3.58 -22.84
CA PRO A 366 -1.42 2.34 -22.09
C PRO A 366 -0.43 2.50 -20.92
N VAL A 367 -0.85 2.13 -19.70
CA VAL A 367 -0.09 2.33 -18.46
C VAL A 367 1.28 1.65 -18.50
N GLU A 368 1.40 0.54 -19.23
CA GLU A 368 2.67 -0.15 -19.46
C GLU A 368 3.73 0.70 -20.20
N GLN A 369 3.27 1.66 -21.00
CA GLN A 369 4.11 2.60 -21.75
C GLN A 369 4.51 3.83 -20.92
N VAL A 370 3.93 4.02 -19.73
CA VAL A 370 4.29 5.11 -18.82
C VAL A 370 5.66 4.84 -18.20
N LYS A 371 6.54 5.85 -18.28
CA LYS A 371 7.88 5.85 -17.69
C LYS A 371 7.93 6.63 -16.37
N LYS A 372 7.25 7.77 -16.29
CA LYS A 372 7.24 8.63 -15.10
C LYS A 372 5.91 9.38 -15.00
N LEU A 373 5.44 9.56 -13.77
CA LEU A 373 4.34 10.45 -13.44
C LEU A 373 4.89 11.62 -12.63
N ASP A 374 4.32 12.81 -12.78
CA ASP A 374 4.73 13.98 -12.00
C ASP A 374 3.58 14.98 -11.84
N ILE A 375 3.62 15.80 -10.80
CA ILE A 375 2.62 16.87 -10.58
C ILE A 375 3.37 18.20 -10.49
N LYS A 376 3.08 19.11 -11.42
CA LYS A 376 3.69 20.44 -11.47
C LYS A 376 2.61 21.50 -11.55
N GLY A 377 2.49 22.31 -10.50
CA GLY A 377 1.47 23.35 -10.43
C GLY A 377 0.06 22.77 -10.55
N LYS A 378 -0.63 23.08 -11.65
CA LYS A 378 -1.99 22.59 -11.97
C LYS A 378 -2.01 21.56 -13.10
N GLU A 379 -0.89 20.92 -13.34
CA GLU A 379 -0.71 19.94 -14.41
C GLU A 379 -0.26 18.60 -13.84
N PHE A 380 -0.87 17.54 -14.35
CA PHE A 380 -0.47 16.16 -14.13
C PHE A 380 0.28 15.67 -15.37
N HIS A 381 1.57 15.41 -15.21
CA HIS A 381 2.49 15.09 -16.29
C HIS A 381 2.66 13.57 -16.39
N VAL A 382 2.47 13.04 -17.59
CA VAL A 382 2.69 11.62 -17.90
C VAL A 382 3.78 11.53 -18.95
N TYR A 383 4.95 11.03 -18.56
CA TYR A 383 6.08 10.82 -19.47
C TYR A 383 6.05 9.37 -19.95
N ASP A 384 6.03 9.15 -21.26
CA ASP A 384 6.09 7.83 -21.84
C ASP A 384 7.54 7.29 -21.92
N ARG A 385 7.69 6.03 -22.33
CA ARG A 385 9.00 5.40 -22.53
C ARG A 385 9.76 5.91 -23.76
N ALA A 386 9.08 6.55 -24.72
CA ALA A 386 9.67 7.19 -25.89
C ALA A 386 10.21 8.61 -25.58
N GLY A 387 9.90 9.15 -24.40
CA GLY A 387 10.30 10.49 -23.96
C GLY A 387 9.28 11.59 -24.26
N ILE A 388 8.08 11.23 -24.73
CA ILE A 388 6.97 12.17 -24.98
C ILE A 388 6.30 12.51 -23.64
N LEU A 389 6.04 13.81 -23.46
CA LEU A 389 5.27 14.32 -22.33
C LEU A 389 3.81 14.52 -22.75
N HIS A 390 2.90 13.86 -22.04
CA HIS A 390 1.47 14.11 -22.08
C HIS A 390 1.08 14.94 -20.86
N VAL A 391 0.44 16.09 -21.11
CA VAL A 391 -0.01 17.01 -20.05
C VAL A 391 -1.50 16.85 -19.87
N VAL A 392 -1.92 16.57 -18.63
CA VAL A 392 -3.32 16.46 -18.23
C VAL A 392 -3.62 17.59 -17.24
N ALA A 393 -4.75 18.29 -17.41
CA ALA A 393 -5.18 19.30 -16.46
C ALA A 393 -5.46 18.65 -15.10
N PHE A 394 -4.99 19.24 -13.99
CA PHE A 394 -5.15 18.64 -12.66
C PHE A 394 -6.62 18.41 -12.28
N ASP A 395 -7.52 19.31 -12.68
CA ASP A 395 -8.96 19.21 -12.45
C ASP A 395 -9.57 17.91 -13.03
N ALA A 396 -8.95 17.33 -14.07
CA ALA A 396 -9.39 16.06 -14.65
C ALA A 396 -9.02 14.83 -13.80
N VAL A 397 -8.07 14.97 -12.87
CA VAL A 397 -7.58 13.87 -12.01
C VAL A 397 -7.85 14.10 -10.52
N GLU A 398 -8.19 15.32 -10.12
CA GLU A 398 -8.47 15.69 -8.72
C GLU A 398 -9.56 14.82 -8.10
N GLY A 399 -10.59 14.45 -8.87
CA GLY A 399 -11.68 13.58 -8.43
C GLY A 399 -11.25 12.16 -8.04
N PHE A 400 -10.04 11.72 -8.41
CA PHE A 400 -9.49 10.42 -8.03
C PHE A 400 -8.66 10.48 -6.74
N ALA A 401 -8.52 11.64 -6.10
CA ALA A 401 -7.82 11.74 -4.82
C ALA A 401 -8.53 10.89 -3.75
N ASN A 402 -7.77 10.23 -2.88
CA ASN A 402 -8.35 9.52 -1.75
C ASN A 402 -8.91 10.55 -0.76
N ALA A 403 -10.21 10.49 -0.45
CA ALA A 403 -10.84 11.54 0.37
C ALA A 403 -10.24 11.63 1.77
N GLY A 404 -9.72 10.53 2.32
CA GLY A 404 -8.98 10.52 3.58
C GLY A 404 -7.80 11.48 3.58
N CYS A 405 -7.11 11.68 2.44
CA CYS A 405 -6.01 12.65 2.33
C CYS A 405 -6.43 14.07 2.71
N PHE A 406 -7.72 14.41 2.56
CA PHE A 406 -8.25 15.72 2.93
C PHE A 406 -8.36 15.92 4.43
N ALA A 407 -8.33 14.87 5.25
CA ALA A 407 -8.24 14.95 6.72
C ALA A 407 -6.81 14.88 7.25
N CYS A 408 -5.79 14.75 6.37
CA CYS A 408 -4.39 14.61 6.76
C CYS A 408 -3.71 15.99 6.90
N PRO A 409 -3.21 16.38 8.10
CA PRO A 409 -2.58 17.70 8.29
C PRO A 409 -1.08 17.72 7.94
N ASP A 410 -0.43 16.55 7.89
CA ASP A 410 1.03 16.46 7.73
C ASP A 410 1.42 16.44 6.24
N TYR A 411 2.13 17.48 5.80
CA TYR A 411 2.67 17.61 4.44
C TYR A 411 4.10 17.06 4.31
N THR A 412 4.93 17.23 5.34
CA THR A 412 6.39 17.07 5.25
C THR A 412 6.92 15.82 5.95
N ALA A 413 6.04 14.91 6.37
CA ALA A 413 6.39 13.72 7.15
C ALA A 413 7.13 14.11 8.42
N GLU A 414 6.43 14.86 9.28
CA GLU A 414 6.98 15.58 10.42
C GLU A 414 7.62 14.68 11.48
N LEU A 415 7.28 13.39 11.48
CA LEU A 415 7.76 12.41 12.44
C LEU A 415 8.90 11.51 11.87
N ALA A 416 9.42 11.80 10.68
CA ALA A 416 10.52 11.03 10.09
C ALA A 416 11.86 11.29 10.81
N ASP A 417 12.89 10.49 10.51
CA ASP A 417 14.27 10.87 10.88
C ASP A 417 14.80 11.94 9.92
N ILE A 418 14.45 11.80 8.63
CA ILE A 418 14.74 12.73 7.56
C ILE A 418 13.54 12.79 6.61
N SER A 419 13.18 13.98 6.16
CA SER A 419 12.08 14.17 5.21
C SER A 419 12.58 14.72 3.90
N VAL A 420 12.02 14.23 2.79
CA VAL A 420 12.48 14.54 1.44
C VAL A 420 11.31 14.91 0.55
N GLY A 421 11.44 15.97 -0.23
CA GLY A 421 10.46 16.35 -1.25
C GLY A 421 11.07 17.22 -2.35
N SER A 422 10.26 17.56 -3.35
CA SER A 422 10.68 18.38 -4.49
C SER A 422 10.57 19.88 -4.21
N VAL A 423 9.48 20.31 -3.57
CA VAL A 423 9.15 21.73 -3.35
C VAL A 423 10.18 22.42 -2.48
N GLY A 424 10.55 23.64 -2.84
CA GLY A 424 11.53 24.47 -2.14
C GLY A 424 12.95 24.38 -2.71
N SER A 425 13.21 23.46 -3.64
CA SER A 425 14.49 23.30 -4.32
C SER A 425 14.36 23.48 -5.83
N GLU A 426 15.47 23.80 -6.50
CA GLU A 426 15.51 23.90 -7.96
C GLU A 426 15.34 22.53 -8.65
N PRO A 427 14.89 22.48 -9.92
CA PRO A 427 14.75 21.22 -10.65
C PRO A 427 16.04 20.37 -10.64
N GLY A 428 15.91 19.08 -10.31
CA GLY A 428 17.04 18.17 -10.17
C GLY A 428 17.70 18.19 -8.77
N TRP A 429 17.14 18.95 -7.83
CA TRP A 429 17.48 18.89 -6.40
C TRP A 429 16.25 18.45 -5.60
N SER A 430 16.49 17.91 -4.41
CA SER A 430 15.45 17.57 -3.44
C SER A 430 15.62 18.40 -2.19
N THR A 431 14.53 18.97 -1.69
CA THR A 431 14.50 19.55 -0.36
C THR A 431 14.56 18.43 0.67
N VAL A 432 15.44 18.58 1.65
CA VAL A 432 15.67 17.64 2.74
C VAL A 432 15.55 18.38 4.07
N LEU A 433 14.70 17.89 4.97
CA LEU A 433 14.59 18.34 6.36
C LEU A 433 15.16 17.25 7.25
N THR A 434 16.28 17.51 7.93
CA THR A 434 16.83 16.60 8.94
C THR A 434 16.10 16.82 10.25
N ARG A 435 15.59 15.76 10.89
CA ARG A 435 14.70 15.90 12.05
C ARG A 435 15.30 15.33 13.32
N THR A 436 15.70 14.07 13.28
CA THR A 436 16.37 13.43 14.41
C THR A 436 17.88 13.59 14.29
N GLU A 437 18.59 13.34 15.40
CA GLU A 437 20.06 13.31 15.37
C GLU A 437 20.58 12.30 14.34
N ARG A 438 19.95 11.14 14.27
CA ARG A 438 20.24 10.10 13.28
C ARG A 438 20.07 10.61 11.85
N GLY A 439 19.00 11.34 11.55
CA GLY A 439 18.77 11.89 10.20
C GLY A 439 19.82 12.92 9.81
N GLU A 440 20.25 13.77 10.74
CA GLU A 440 21.34 14.73 10.52
C GLU A 440 22.67 14.02 10.25
N GLN A 441 23.04 13.05 11.10
CA GLN A 441 24.26 12.26 10.93
C GLN A 441 24.27 11.48 9.61
N LEU A 442 23.12 10.96 9.18
CA LEU A 442 22.98 10.30 7.89
C LEU A 442 23.34 11.23 6.73
N LEU A 443 22.76 12.44 6.69
CA LEU A 443 23.02 13.40 5.62
C LEU A 443 24.47 13.87 5.62
N GLN A 444 25.01 14.26 6.78
CA GLN A 444 26.39 14.73 6.87
C GLN A 444 27.39 13.63 6.51
N GLY A 445 27.13 12.39 6.92
CA GLY A 445 27.93 11.23 6.53
C GLY A 445 27.90 10.97 5.02
N ALA A 446 26.71 10.98 4.42
CA ALA A 446 26.55 10.82 2.97
C ALA A 446 27.27 11.91 2.18
N ARG A 447 27.19 13.17 2.64
CA ARG A 447 27.94 14.30 2.07
C ARG A 447 29.44 14.11 2.18
N ALA A 448 29.94 13.76 3.37
CA ALA A 448 31.37 13.59 3.62
C ALA A 448 31.98 12.45 2.77
N LYS A 449 31.18 11.42 2.45
CA LYS A 449 31.60 10.31 1.58
C LYS A 449 31.26 10.51 0.10
N GLY A 450 30.75 11.68 -0.28
CA GLY A 450 30.50 12.03 -1.68
C GLY A 450 29.32 11.33 -2.34
N TYR A 451 28.32 10.86 -1.56
CA TYR A 451 27.07 10.30 -2.11
C TYR A 451 26.10 11.40 -2.56
N VAL A 452 26.21 12.58 -1.96
CA VAL A 452 25.32 13.72 -2.22
C VAL A 452 26.06 15.04 -2.21
N ASP A 453 25.62 15.95 -3.08
CA ASP A 453 25.88 17.37 -3.01
C ASP A 453 24.81 18.04 -2.14
N VAL A 454 25.22 19.05 -1.38
CA VAL A 454 24.37 19.73 -0.39
C VAL A 454 24.56 21.23 -0.49
N THR A 455 23.45 21.98 -0.54
CA THR A 455 23.41 23.44 -0.44
C THR A 455 22.30 23.87 0.53
N GLU A 456 22.39 25.08 1.05
CA GLU A 456 21.39 25.68 1.95
C GLU A 456 20.38 26.58 1.21
N ASP A 457 20.50 26.68 -0.12
CA ASP A 457 19.59 27.45 -0.96
C ASP A 457 18.23 26.77 -1.09
N ILE A 458 17.30 27.13 -0.18
CA ILE A 458 15.95 26.56 -0.11
C ILE A 458 14.92 27.66 0.07
N LYS A 459 13.84 27.55 -0.69
CA LYS A 459 12.66 28.41 -0.60
C LYS A 459 11.68 27.88 0.46
N LEU A 460 12.06 27.92 1.75
CA LEU A 460 11.25 27.39 2.87
C LEU A 460 9.81 27.93 2.89
N LYS A 461 9.62 29.21 2.55
CA LYS A 461 8.29 29.86 2.49
C LYS A 461 7.31 29.16 1.55
N GLU A 462 7.80 28.53 0.47
CA GLU A 462 6.95 27.78 -0.45
C GLU A 462 6.41 26.50 0.18
N ILE A 463 7.26 25.81 0.95
CA ILE A 463 6.91 24.60 1.70
C ILE A 463 5.91 24.96 2.80
N GLU A 464 6.18 26.01 3.58
CA GLU A 464 5.28 26.52 4.61
C GLU A 464 3.90 26.88 4.04
N ARG A 465 3.86 27.49 2.85
CA ARG A 465 2.59 27.82 2.17
C ARG A 465 1.77 26.55 1.89
N LEU A 466 2.39 25.51 1.33
CA LEU A 466 1.70 24.25 1.04
C LEU A 466 1.29 23.52 2.32
N THR A 467 2.13 23.54 3.36
CA THR A 467 1.76 22.98 4.67
C THR A 467 0.54 23.67 5.26
N LYS A 468 0.47 25.01 5.20
CA LYS A 468 -0.72 25.78 5.66
C LYS A 468 -1.97 25.41 4.88
N ILE A 469 -1.88 25.29 3.55
CA ILE A 469 -3.00 24.88 2.70
C ILE A 469 -3.49 23.48 3.12
N LYS A 470 -2.57 22.53 3.30
CA LYS A 470 -2.91 21.16 3.69
C LYS A 470 -3.54 21.10 5.08
N ARG A 471 -2.97 21.78 6.08
CA ARG A 471 -3.51 21.85 7.45
C ARG A 471 -4.89 22.48 7.48
N ARG A 472 -5.10 23.60 6.78
CA ARG A 472 -6.42 24.25 6.69
C ARG A 472 -7.45 23.33 6.04
N ARG A 473 -7.08 22.62 4.96
CA ARG A 473 -7.95 21.61 4.33
C ARG A 473 -8.30 20.49 5.32
N ALA A 474 -7.32 20.01 6.08
CA ALA A 474 -7.53 19.00 7.12
C ALA A 474 -8.48 19.46 8.22
N GLU A 475 -8.31 20.68 8.72
CA GLU A 475 -9.21 21.26 9.73
C GLU A 475 -10.65 21.36 9.22
N GLN A 476 -10.85 21.75 7.96
CA GLN A 476 -12.18 21.86 7.35
C GLN A 476 -12.87 20.50 7.10
N ASN A 477 -12.12 19.40 7.10
CA ASN A 477 -12.62 18.04 6.81
C ASN A 477 -12.54 17.10 8.03
N ARG A 478 -12.31 17.67 9.23
CA ARG A 478 -12.28 16.93 10.51
C ARG A 478 -13.67 16.69 11.12
N GLU A 479 -14.66 17.48 10.69
CA GLU A 479 -16.10 17.29 10.94
C GLU A 479 -16.72 16.46 9.81
#